data_AF-A0A0G0NWF0-F1
#
_entry.id   AF-A0A0G0NWF0-F1
#
_cell.length_a   1.000
_cell.length_b   1.000
_cell.length_c   1.000
_cell.angle_alpha   90.00
_cell.angle_beta   90.00
_cell.angle_gamma   90.00
#
_symmetry.space_group_name_H-M   'P 1'
#
loop_
_entity.id
_entity.type
_entity.pdbx_description
1 polymer ?
#
loop_
_entity_poly.entity_id
_entity_poly.type
_entity_poly.pdbx_seq_one_letter_code
_entity_poly.pdbx_strand_id
1 'polypeptide(L)'
;MKPFSISPESLTERIGSTEFDAEGKIELKNSILDLSIVYGKELEAVNLAKGSEIYKKEDDDNWRMLHELKLNDCKGNELDLSPYLDKYRTAFLIKTNKKNGGRFFFDDSYQPAITVRADVLSMNGIITLLHEIGHLELINKQVKTGPDKNYYYSRAVSYIKTFNKKLFTKEERENPDFLEYIASYVLQTERDAWAFCLNKLRPFIRAGSINKEDILVMAHDWALQSYNDRLNSTLNPSLIESIKMKLVGSINTLLNRT
;
A
#
# COMPACT_ATOMS: atom_id res chain seq x y z
N MET A 1 10.56 40.44 -3.03
CA MET A 1 10.38 39.40 -1.99
C MET A 1 9.67 38.22 -2.64
N LYS A 2 10.31 37.05 -2.70
CA LYS A 2 9.63 35.80 -3.06
C LYS A 2 8.71 35.42 -1.90
N PRO A 3 7.47 34.99 -2.13
CA PRO A 3 6.64 34.48 -1.04
C PRO A 3 7.29 33.20 -0.51
N PHE A 4 7.42 33.12 0.81
CA PHE A 4 7.85 31.92 1.51
C PHE A 4 6.90 30.78 1.12
N SER A 5 7.40 29.83 0.33
CA SER A 5 6.75 28.54 0.15
C SER A 5 6.93 27.77 1.45
N ILE A 6 5.93 27.79 2.31
CA ILE A 6 5.85 26.83 3.41
C ILE A 6 5.50 25.50 2.74
N SER A 7 6.54 24.77 2.34
CA SER A 7 6.46 23.35 2.05
C SER A 7 5.88 22.64 3.28
N PRO A 8 5.05 21.59 3.13
CA PRO A 8 4.88 20.65 4.22
C PRO A 8 6.28 20.19 4.67
N GLU A 9 6.59 20.27 5.96
CA GLU A 9 7.84 19.78 6.55
C GLU A 9 7.82 18.22 6.47
N SER A 10 8.19 17.68 5.30
CA SER A 10 8.30 16.24 4.99
C SER A 10 6.99 15.39 5.03
N LEU A 11 6.83 14.48 4.06
CA LEU A 11 5.73 13.49 4.04
C LEU A 11 5.69 12.54 5.25
N THR A 12 6.80 12.46 5.97
CA THR A 12 7.03 11.56 7.10
C THR A 12 6.56 12.16 8.42
N GLU A 13 6.38 13.48 8.49
CA GLU A 13 5.84 14.09 9.68
C GLU A 13 4.35 13.82 9.78
N ARG A 14 3.96 13.37 10.98
CA ARG A 14 2.57 13.24 11.36
C ARG A 14 1.92 14.61 11.23
N ILE A 15 0.73 14.66 10.65
CA ILE A 15 -0.03 15.90 10.60
C ILE A 15 -0.42 16.24 12.05
N GLY A 16 0.37 17.06 12.75
CA GLY A 16 0.16 17.40 14.17
C GLY A 16 0.60 16.32 15.18
N SER A 17 0.49 16.66 16.46
CA SER A 17 0.69 15.74 17.58
C SER A 17 -0.67 15.30 18.14
N THR A 18 -0.89 14.00 18.27
CA THR A 18 -2.17 13.47 18.81
C THR A 18 -1.95 12.17 19.54
N GLU A 19 -2.64 11.99 20.66
CA GLU A 19 -2.69 10.69 21.33
C GLU A 19 -3.88 9.89 20.78
N PHE A 20 -3.72 8.57 20.71
CA PHE A 20 -4.78 7.68 20.26
C PHE A 20 -5.45 7.07 21.48
N ASP A 21 -6.75 7.24 21.59
CA ASP A 21 -7.57 6.57 22.60
C ASP A 21 -7.89 5.12 22.17
N ALA A 22 -8.79 4.44 22.89
CA ALA A 22 -9.31 3.14 22.47
C ALA A 22 -10.10 3.30 21.16
N GLU A 23 -11.00 4.26 21.10
CA GLU A 23 -11.79 4.62 19.92
C GLU A 23 -11.83 6.15 19.82
N GLY A 24 -12.06 6.66 18.62
CA GLY A 24 -12.19 8.10 18.48
C GLY A 24 -12.28 8.61 17.06
N LYS A 25 -12.48 9.92 16.99
CA LYS A 25 -12.38 10.71 15.77
C LYS A 25 -11.21 11.67 15.92
N ILE A 26 -10.30 11.68 14.96
CA ILE A 26 -9.21 12.63 14.89
C ILE A 26 -9.46 13.55 13.69
N GLU A 27 -9.29 14.85 13.91
CA GLU A 27 -9.31 15.88 12.87
C GLU A 27 -8.02 16.68 12.97
N LEU A 28 -7.27 16.73 11.88
CA LEU A 28 -5.98 17.38 11.80
C LEU A 28 -6.07 18.38 10.67
N LYS A 29 -5.77 19.64 10.97
CA LYS A 29 -5.86 20.74 10.00
C LYS A 29 -4.54 21.47 9.95
N ASN A 30 -4.05 21.71 8.75
CA ASN A 30 -2.98 22.68 8.51
C ASN A 30 -3.39 23.62 7.37
N SER A 31 -2.49 24.50 6.94
CA SER A 31 -2.80 25.49 5.90
C SER A 31 -3.02 24.90 4.49
N ILE A 32 -2.70 23.62 4.29
CA ILE A 32 -2.68 22.95 2.98
C ILE A 32 -3.64 21.76 2.96
N LEU A 33 -3.61 20.90 3.97
CA LEU A 33 -4.35 19.64 4.07
C LEU A 33 -5.13 19.54 5.37
N ASP A 34 -6.33 18.99 5.25
CA ASP A 34 -7.19 18.57 6.34
C ASP A 34 -7.35 17.04 6.27
N LEU A 35 -7.03 16.35 7.36
CA LEU A 35 -7.20 14.90 7.51
C LEU A 35 -8.21 14.62 8.62
N SER A 36 -9.19 13.77 8.34
CA SER A 36 -10.08 13.21 9.35
C SER A 36 -10.07 11.69 9.32
N ILE A 37 -10.03 11.07 10.49
CA ILE A 37 -10.20 9.63 10.65
C ILE A 37 -11.20 9.29 11.75
N VAL A 38 -11.84 8.12 11.61
CA VAL A 38 -12.61 7.47 12.68
C VAL A 38 -12.06 6.07 12.87
N TYR A 39 -11.78 5.70 14.13
CA TYR A 39 -11.13 4.44 14.48
C TYR A 39 -11.67 3.84 15.78
N GLY A 40 -11.46 2.53 15.96
CA GLY A 40 -11.90 1.77 17.13
C GLY A 40 -10.91 0.69 17.56
N LYS A 41 -10.85 0.40 18.87
CA LYS A 41 -10.10 -0.74 19.43
C LYS A 41 -11.01 -1.95 19.40
N GLU A 42 -10.86 -2.73 18.35
CA GLU A 42 -11.62 -3.96 18.17
C GLU A 42 -10.68 -5.16 18.26
N LEU A 43 -11.16 -6.25 18.85
CA LEU A 43 -10.45 -7.53 18.83
C LEU A 43 -10.15 -7.97 17.39
N GLU A 44 -11.02 -7.58 16.46
CA GLU A 44 -10.84 -7.79 15.03
C GLU A 44 -9.53 -7.17 14.50
N ALA A 45 -9.15 -5.96 14.91
CA ALA A 45 -7.90 -5.33 14.46
C ALA A 45 -6.68 -6.19 14.76
N VAL A 46 -6.62 -6.74 15.98
CA VAL A 46 -5.51 -7.61 16.44
C VAL A 46 -5.56 -8.96 15.72
N ASN A 47 -6.75 -9.52 15.52
CA ASN A 47 -6.90 -10.79 14.81
C ASN A 47 -6.49 -10.68 13.33
N LEU A 48 -6.88 -9.59 12.66
CA LEU A 48 -6.41 -9.27 11.31
C LEU A 48 -4.90 -9.10 11.29
N ALA A 49 -4.34 -8.34 12.24
CA ALA A 49 -2.91 -8.18 12.35
C ALA A 49 -2.20 -9.53 12.46
N LYS A 50 -2.63 -10.43 13.37
CA LYS A 50 -2.06 -11.77 13.55
C LYS A 50 -2.00 -12.62 12.27
N GLY A 51 -2.92 -12.40 11.33
CA GLY A 51 -2.92 -13.06 10.01
C GLY A 51 -1.89 -12.47 9.03
N SER A 52 -1.26 -11.36 9.37
CA SER A 52 -0.27 -10.65 8.55
C SER A 52 1.15 -10.88 9.04
N GLU A 53 2.10 -11.06 8.12
CA GLU A 53 3.53 -11.21 8.46
C GLU A 53 4.15 -9.93 9.06
N ILE A 54 3.44 -8.80 9.04
CA ILE A 54 3.90 -7.55 9.68
C ILE A 54 3.56 -7.50 11.18
N TYR A 55 2.84 -8.50 11.68
CA TYR A 55 2.46 -8.63 13.09
C TYR A 55 3.65 -8.83 14.01
N LYS A 56 3.56 -8.20 15.19
CA LYS A 56 4.43 -8.47 16.32
C LYS A 56 3.60 -8.47 17.59
N LYS A 57 3.90 -9.38 18.51
CA LYS A 57 3.13 -9.55 19.74
C LYS A 57 3.18 -8.31 20.64
N GLU A 58 4.30 -7.58 20.63
CA GLU A 58 4.43 -6.32 21.36
C GLU A 58 3.50 -5.20 20.87
N ASP A 59 2.91 -5.36 19.67
CA ASP A 59 2.07 -4.36 19.02
C ASP A 59 0.56 -4.57 19.32
N ASP A 60 0.15 -5.60 20.08
CA ASP A 60 -1.26 -6.01 20.29
C ASP A 60 -2.17 -4.84 20.73
N ASP A 61 -1.76 -4.03 21.70
CA ASP A 61 -2.58 -2.92 22.23
C ASP A 61 -2.62 -1.68 21.32
N ASN A 62 -1.83 -1.68 20.25
CA ASN A 62 -1.66 -0.54 19.35
C ASN A 62 -2.43 -0.70 18.03
N TRP A 63 -3.01 -1.88 17.75
CA TRP A 63 -3.85 -2.04 16.58
C TRP A 63 -5.22 -1.40 16.77
N ARG A 64 -5.70 -0.74 15.73
CA ARG A 64 -7.04 -0.13 15.64
C ARG A 64 -7.67 -0.48 14.30
N MET A 65 -8.99 -0.63 14.29
CA MET A 65 -9.75 -0.62 13.04
C MET A 65 -9.89 0.81 12.54
N LEU A 66 -9.73 1.00 11.24
CA LEU A 66 -9.97 2.26 10.56
C LEU A 66 -11.32 2.17 9.84
N HIS A 67 -12.27 3.01 10.26
CA HIS A 67 -13.63 3.04 9.72
C HIS A 67 -13.83 4.17 8.71
N GLU A 68 -13.20 5.32 8.95
CA GLU A 68 -13.25 6.48 8.06
C GLU A 68 -11.84 7.06 7.90
N LEU A 69 -11.54 7.48 6.66
CA LEU A 69 -10.40 8.34 6.37
C LEU A 69 -10.78 9.29 5.24
N LYS A 70 -10.74 10.59 5.53
CA LYS A 70 -11.00 11.67 4.58
C LYS A 70 -9.84 12.63 4.54
N LEU A 71 -9.37 12.94 3.34
CA LEU A 71 -8.32 13.93 3.08
C LEU A 71 -8.90 15.02 2.19
N ASN A 72 -8.78 16.27 2.63
CA ASN A 72 -9.18 17.44 1.86
C ASN A 72 -8.00 18.40 1.74
N ASP A 73 -8.00 19.24 0.70
CA ASP A 73 -7.03 20.33 0.59
C ASP A 73 -7.68 21.72 0.59
N CYS A 74 -6.84 22.74 0.75
CA CYS A 74 -7.28 24.14 0.73
C CYS A 74 -7.80 24.62 -0.65
N LYS A 75 -7.78 23.75 -1.67
CA LYS A 75 -8.30 24.01 -3.02
C LYS A 75 -9.66 23.33 -3.26
N GLY A 76 -10.20 22.64 -2.27
CA GLY A 76 -11.49 21.96 -2.35
C GLY A 76 -11.42 20.59 -3.03
N ASN A 77 -10.23 19.99 -3.15
CA ASN A 77 -10.12 18.59 -3.54
C ASN A 77 -10.42 17.69 -2.33
N GLU A 78 -11.16 16.62 -2.57
CA GLU A 78 -11.60 15.69 -1.54
C GLU A 78 -11.25 14.25 -1.92
N LEU A 79 -10.83 13.47 -0.93
CA LEU A 79 -10.58 12.04 -1.02
C LEU A 79 -11.24 11.36 0.17
N ASP A 80 -12.31 10.62 -0.09
CA ASP A 80 -12.98 9.79 0.90
C ASP A 80 -12.62 8.31 0.65
N LEU A 81 -11.97 7.69 1.64
CA LEU A 81 -11.62 6.27 1.61
C LEU A 81 -12.64 5.36 2.29
N SER A 82 -13.64 5.91 2.99
CA SER A 82 -14.63 5.13 3.76
C SER A 82 -15.28 4.01 2.93
N PRO A 83 -15.67 4.20 1.65
CA PRO A 83 -16.23 3.12 0.84
C PRO A 83 -15.29 1.93 0.63
N TYR A 84 -13.97 2.13 0.67
CA TYR A 84 -12.99 1.05 0.60
C TYR A 84 -12.79 0.40 1.96
N LEU A 85 -12.86 1.15 3.05
CA LEU A 85 -12.71 0.63 4.41
C LEU A 85 -13.90 -0.25 4.83
N ASP A 86 -15.11 0.09 4.38
CA ASP A 86 -16.30 -0.75 4.55
C ASP A 86 -16.17 -2.08 3.79
N LYS A 87 -15.52 -2.05 2.63
CA LYS A 87 -15.31 -3.22 1.76
C LYS A 87 -14.12 -4.07 2.22
N TYR A 88 -13.08 -3.42 2.73
CA TYR A 88 -11.80 -4.02 3.10
C TYR A 88 -11.54 -3.70 4.55
N ARG A 89 -11.77 -4.68 5.41
CA ARG A 89 -11.51 -4.56 6.84
C ARG A 89 -10.06 -4.14 7.05
N THR A 90 -9.88 -2.93 7.55
CA THR A 90 -8.57 -2.27 7.57
C THR A 90 -8.14 -2.03 9.01
N ALA A 91 -7.07 -2.70 9.41
CA ALA A 91 -6.41 -2.47 10.68
C ALA A 91 -5.15 -1.63 10.49
N PHE A 92 -4.88 -0.71 11.40
CA PHE A 92 -3.65 0.08 11.40
C PHE A 92 -3.01 0.10 12.78
N LEU A 93 -1.68 0.24 12.79
CA LEU A 93 -0.90 0.34 14.02
C LEU A 93 -0.74 1.81 14.43
N ILE A 94 -1.23 2.17 15.62
CA ILE A 94 -0.94 3.47 16.22
C ILE A 94 0.51 3.47 16.71
N LYS A 95 1.31 4.47 16.29
CA LYS A 95 2.75 4.61 16.58
C LYS A 95 3.62 3.48 16.01
N THR A 96 4.47 3.81 15.04
CA THR A 96 5.61 2.95 14.69
C THR A 96 6.90 3.74 14.67
N ASN A 97 7.89 3.26 15.44
CA ASN A 97 9.26 3.77 15.40
C ASN A 97 10.15 2.91 14.46
N LYS A 98 9.55 1.97 13.72
CA LYS A 98 10.25 0.95 12.91
C LYS A 98 9.63 0.85 11.52
N LYS A 99 10.39 0.30 10.55
CA LYS A 99 10.07 0.13 9.12
C LYS A 99 8.56 0.14 8.83
N ASN A 100 8.17 1.15 8.05
CA ASN A 100 6.81 1.36 7.55
C ASN A 100 6.46 0.27 6.53
N GLY A 101 5.19 -0.13 6.47
CA GLY A 101 4.71 -1.04 5.43
C GLY A 101 3.22 -1.32 5.51
N GLY A 102 2.65 -1.76 4.39
CA GLY A 102 1.28 -2.24 4.28
C GLY A 102 1.25 -3.71 3.88
N ARG A 103 0.11 -4.35 4.10
CA ARG A 103 -0.19 -5.64 3.51
C ARG A 103 -1.68 -5.81 3.33
N PHE A 104 -2.11 -6.03 2.09
CA PHE A 104 -3.37 -6.70 1.80
C PHE A 104 -3.22 -8.23 1.93
N PHE A 105 -4.26 -8.91 2.39
CA PHE A 105 -4.33 -10.36 2.44
C PHE A 105 -5.79 -10.82 2.46
N PHE A 106 -5.99 -12.13 2.45
CA PHE A 106 -7.30 -12.76 2.65
C PHE A 106 -7.20 -13.53 3.96
N ASP A 107 -8.16 -13.32 4.87
CA ASP A 107 -8.20 -14.07 6.12
C ASP A 107 -8.65 -15.52 5.90
N ASP A 108 -8.75 -16.29 6.99
CA ASP A 108 -9.19 -17.69 6.95
C ASP A 108 -10.61 -17.87 6.38
N SER A 109 -11.43 -16.83 6.41
CA SER A 109 -12.78 -16.79 5.81
C SER A 109 -12.77 -16.30 4.36
N TYR A 110 -11.59 -16.17 3.74
CA TYR A 110 -11.37 -15.62 2.40
C TYR A 110 -11.93 -14.20 2.21
N GLN A 111 -12.06 -13.44 3.29
CA GLN A 111 -12.47 -12.05 3.23
C GLN A 111 -11.23 -11.15 3.08
N PRO A 112 -11.23 -10.21 2.12
CA PRO A 112 -10.10 -9.31 1.91
C PRO A 112 -9.92 -8.38 3.13
N ALA A 113 -8.67 -8.19 3.53
CA ALA A 113 -8.29 -7.34 4.63
C ALA A 113 -7.00 -6.58 4.32
N ILE A 114 -6.81 -5.45 5.01
CA ILE A 114 -5.61 -4.62 4.92
C ILE A 114 -5.05 -4.43 6.32
N THR A 115 -3.73 -4.55 6.45
CA THR A 115 -2.99 -4.16 7.65
C THR A 115 -1.97 -3.11 7.29
N VAL A 116 -1.99 -1.98 8.00
CA VAL A 116 -1.07 -0.85 7.79
C VAL A 116 -0.20 -0.67 9.03
N ARG A 117 1.09 -0.94 8.89
CA ARG A 117 2.11 -0.68 9.92
C ARG A 117 2.87 0.60 9.56
N ALA A 118 2.11 1.68 9.41
CA ALA A 118 2.56 3.04 9.14
C ALA A 118 1.59 4.00 9.83
N ASP A 119 2.05 5.20 10.18
CA ASP A 119 1.17 6.21 10.76
C ASP A 119 0.18 6.71 9.70
N VAL A 120 -1.09 6.30 9.81
CA VAL A 120 -2.17 6.72 8.89
C VAL A 120 -2.49 8.21 9.00
N LEU A 121 -1.93 8.91 9.99
CA LEU A 121 -1.98 10.36 10.12
C LEU A 121 -0.85 11.08 9.39
N SER A 122 -0.01 10.34 8.66
CA SER A 122 1.00 10.86 7.75
C SER A 122 0.62 10.59 6.30
N MET A 123 1.12 11.41 5.37
CA MET A 123 0.95 11.14 3.94
C MET A 123 1.53 9.78 3.55
N ASN A 124 2.61 9.39 4.21
CA ASN A 124 3.20 8.08 4.01
C ASN A 124 2.22 6.93 4.35
N GLY A 125 1.49 7.00 5.46
CA GLY A 125 0.48 5.99 5.80
C GLY A 125 -0.72 6.00 4.85
N ILE A 126 -1.15 7.19 4.39
CA ILE A 126 -2.23 7.33 3.40
C ILE A 126 -1.82 6.69 2.06
N ILE A 127 -0.60 6.95 1.59
CA ILE A 127 -0.05 6.34 0.38
C ILE A 127 0.06 4.81 0.54
N THR A 128 0.43 4.31 1.74
CA THR A 128 0.48 2.87 2.02
C THR A 128 -0.89 2.27 1.81
N LEU A 129 -1.89 2.84 2.48
CA LEU A 129 -3.25 2.36 2.43
C LEU A 129 -3.81 2.37 0.99
N LEU A 130 -3.62 3.46 0.26
CA LEU A 130 -4.05 3.58 -1.14
C LEU A 130 -3.39 2.54 -2.05
N HIS A 131 -2.11 2.24 -1.84
CA HIS A 131 -1.40 1.20 -2.59
C HIS A 131 -1.99 -0.19 -2.33
N GLU A 132 -2.22 -0.55 -1.06
CA GLU A 132 -2.83 -1.84 -0.69
C GLU A 132 -4.28 -1.96 -1.19
N ILE A 133 -5.08 -0.88 -1.13
CA ILE A 133 -6.41 -0.83 -1.74
C ILE A 133 -6.32 -1.08 -3.25
N GLY A 134 -5.31 -0.49 -3.91
CA GLY A 134 -5.04 -0.69 -5.33
C GLY A 134 -4.88 -2.17 -5.68
N HIS A 135 -4.12 -2.93 -4.89
CA HIS A 135 -3.99 -4.38 -5.10
C HIS A 135 -5.34 -5.11 -5.06
N LEU A 136 -6.17 -4.85 -4.04
CA LEU A 136 -7.47 -5.52 -3.88
C LEU A 136 -8.48 -5.14 -4.98
N GLU A 137 -8.48 -3.88 -5.41
CA GLU A 137 -9.35 -3.38 -6.48
C GLU A 137 -9.03 -3.98 -7.85
N LEU A 138 -7.81 -4.49 -8.04
CA LEU A 138 -7.30 -4.96 -9.33
C LEU A 138 -7.16 -6.47 -9.41
N ILE A 139 -6.81 -7.15 -8.31
CA ILE A 139 -6.77 -8.63 -8.24
C ILE A 139 -8.11 -9.24 -8.67
N ASN A 140 -9.23 -8.60 -8.30
CA ASN A 140 -10.57 -9.08 -8.64
C ASN A 140 -10.99 -8.82 -10.10
N LYS A 141 -10.25 -7.98 -10.85
CA LYS A 141 -10.61 -7.58 -12.23
C LYS A 141 -9.84 -8.34 -13.31
N GLN A 142 -8.81 -9.11 -12.96
CA GLN A 142 -7.87 -9.70 -13.92
C GLN A 142 -8.16 -11.16 -14.27
N VAL A 143 -9.38 -11.54 -14.65
CA VAL A 143 -9.61 -12.87 -15.24
C VAL A 143 -9.12 -12.86 -16.70
N LYS A 144 -8.01 -13.55 -17.02
CA LYS A 144 -7.59 -13.77 -18.41
C LYS A 144 -8.00 -15.17 -18.87
N THR A 145 -8.59 -15.28 -20.05
CA THR A 145 -9.04 -16.54 -20.65
C THR A 145 -7.89 -17.28 -21.35
N GLY A 146 -7.77 -18.59 -21.08
CA GLY A 146 -6.88 -19.54 -21.78
C GLY A 146 -6.45 -20.72 -20.86
N PRO A 147 -6.35 -21.96 -21.37
CA PRO A 147 -6.14 -23.15 -20.53
C PRO A 147 -4.84 -23.12 -19.71
N ASP A 148 -3.69 -22.77 -20.30
CA ASP A 148 -2.41 -22.66 -19.56
C ASP A 148 -2.28 -21.35 -18.76
N LYS A 149 -2.95 -20.29 -19.23
CA LYS A 149 -3.00 -19.01 -18.53
C LYS A 149 -3.78 -19.11 -17.24
N ASN A 150 -4.82 -19.96 -17.18
CA ASN A 150 -5.57 -20.21 -15.94
C ASN A 150 -4.67 -20.85 -14.87
N TYR A 151 -3.79 -21.78 -15.26
CA TYR A 151 -2.84 -22.40 -14.33
C TYR A 151 -1.83 -21.37 -13.81
N TYR A 152 -1.03 -20.75 -14.68
CA TYR A 152 -0.02 -19.76 -14.25
C TYR A 152 -0.65 -18.57 -13.51
N TYR A 153 -1.81 -18.10 -13.95
CA TYR A 153 -2.56 -17.04 -13.26
C TYR A 153 -2.96 -17.45 -11.85
N SER A 154 -3.56 -18.63 -11.65
CA SER A 154 -3.96 -19.10 -10.31
C SER A 154 -2.77 -19.20 -9.35
N ARG A 155 -1.60 -19.62 -9.86
CA ARG A 155 -0.35 -19.70 -9.12
C ARG A 155 0.22 -18.32 -8.82
N ALA A 156 0.15 -17.40 -9.77
CA ALA A 156 0.58 -16.01 -9.60
C ALA A 156 -0.30 -15.27 -8.59
N VAL A 157 -1.62 -15.46 -8.64
CA VAL A 157 -2.56 -14.93 -7.64
C VAL A 157 -2.29 -15.52 -6.26
N SER A 158 -2.11 -16.85 -6.17
CA SER A 158 -1.78 -17.51 -4.90
C SER A 158 -0.46 -17.01 -4.33
N TYR A 159 0.54 -16.83 -5.18
CA TYR A 159 1.83 -16.25 -4.81
C TYR A 159 1.69 -14.81 -4.35
N ILE A 160 0.94 -13.96 -5.04
CA ILE A 160 0.75 -12.56 -4.63
C ILE A 160 -0.02 -12.45 -3.32
N LYS A 161 -1.01 -13.33 -3.09
CA LYS A 161 -1.76 -13.36 -1.82
C LYS A 161 -0.92 -13.79 -0.62
N THR A 162 0.07 -14.67 -0.83
CA THR A 162 0.78 -15.36 0.26
C THR A 162 2.27 -15.09 0.31
N PHE A 163 2.84 -14.57 -0.77
CA PHE A 163 4.27 -14.49 -1.07
C PHE A 163 5.06 -15.79 -0.82
N ASN A 164 4.37 -16.95 -0.79
CA ASN A 164 4.94 -18.20 -0.35
C ASN A 164 5.32 -19.13 -1.54
N LYS A 165 6.61 -19.21 -1.85
CA LYS A 165 7.12 -20.12 -2.90
C LYS A 165 7.09 -21.59 -2.55
N LYS A 166 6.84 -21.95 -1.29
CA LYS A 166 6.58 -23.36 -0.93
C LYS A 166 5.26 -23.84 -1.51
N LEU A 167 4.38 -22.92 -1.92
CA LEU A 167 3.23 -23.29 -2.73
C LEU A 167 3.66 -23.87 -4.07
N PHE A 168 4.80 -23.43 -4.64
CA PHE A 168 5.35 -23.94 -5.90
C PHE A 168 6.01 -25.32 -5.71
N THR A 169 5.78 -26.20 -6.68
CA THR A 169 6.47 -27.48 -6.85
C THR A 169 7.95 -27.25 -7.18
N LYS A 170 8.75 -28.32 -7.14
CA LYS A 170 10.17 -28.23 -7.50
C LYS A 170 10.32 -27.89 -8.99
N GLU A 171 9.53 -28.55 -9.83
CA GLU A 171 9.51 -28.38 -11.27
C GLU A 171 9.16 -26.93 -11.66
N GLU A 172 8.15 -26.32 -11.02
CA GLU A 172 7.79 -24.92 -11.25
C GLU A 172 8.93 -23.95 -10.86
N ARG A 173 9.66 -24.25 -9.78
CA ARG A 173 10.79 -23.41 -9.36
C ARG A 173 12.01 -23.52 -10.28
N GLU A 174 12.12 -24.60 -11.05
CA GLU A 174 13.20 -24.84 -12.00
C GLU A 174 12.81 -24.41 -13.44
N ASN A 175 11.54 -24.06 -13.68
CA ASN A 175 11.02 -23.63 -14.97
C ASN A 175 11.19 -22.11 -15.19
N PRO A 176 12.04 -21.66 -16.13
CA PRO A 176 12.26 -20.23 -16.40
C PRO A 176 11.01 -19.47 -16.87
N ASP A 177 10.20 -20.08 -17.74
CA ASP A 177 9.00 -19.45 -18.30
C ASP A 177 7.93 -19.22 -17.23
N PHE A 178 7.81 -20.17 -16.29
CA PHE A 178 6.94 -20.02 -15.12
C PHE A 178 7.41 -18.84 -14.26
N LEU A 179 8.70 -18.78 -13.92
CA LEU A 179 9.25 -17.72 -13.10
C LEU A 179 9.14 -16.34 -13.76
N GLU A 180 9.35 -16.24 -15.07
CA GLU A 180 9.17 -15.01 -15.83
C GLU A 180 7.69 -14.58 -15.86
N TYR A 181 6.76 -15.52 -15.97
CA TYR A 181 5.33 -15.22 -15.88
C TYR A 181 4.96 -14.67 -14.51
N ILE A 182 5.38 -15.34 -13.43
CA ILE A 182 5.11 -14.88 -12.05
C ILE A 182 5.70 -13.47 -11.85
N ALA A 183 6.94 -13.25 -12.26
CA ALA A 183 7.59 -11.95 -12.20
C ALA A 183 6.84 -10.86 -12.97
N SER A 184 6.44 -11.15 -14.21
CA SER A 184 5.68 -10.22 -15.04
C SER A 184 4.31 -9.90 -14.43
N TYR A 185 3.66 -10.89 -13.81
CA TYR A 185 2.38 -10.71 -13.13
C TYR A 185 2.52 -9.83 -11.90
N VAL A 186 3.52 -10.09 -11.04
CA VAL A 186 3.84 -9.24 -9.87
C VAL A 186 4.12 -7.80 -10.30
N LEU A 187 4.98 -7.61 -11.30
CA LEU A 187 5.27 -6.28 -11.83
C LEU A 187 4.01 -5.56 -12.32
N GLN A 188 3.14 -6.29 -13.02
CA GLN A 188 1.87 -5.74 -13.49
C GLN A 188 0.99 -5.31 -12.31
N THR A 189 0.78 -6.18 -11.31
CA THR A 189 -0.10 -5.86 -10.18
C THR A 189 0.39 -4.67 -9.38
N GLU A 190 1.71 -4.50 -9.28
CA GLU A 190 2.35 -3.45 -8.50
C GLU A 190 2.31 -2.12 -9.23
N ARG A 191 2.58 -2.13 -10.54
CA ARG A 191 2.35 -0.97 -11.39
C ARG A 191 0.90 -0.53 -11.34
N ASP A 192 -0.04 -1.46 -11.45
CA ASP A 192 -1.46 -1.14 -11.50
C ASP A 192 -1.93 -0.62 -10.11
N ALA A 193 -1.42 -1.16 -9.00
CA ALA A 193 -1.66 -0.64 -7.65
C ALA A 193 -1.13 0.79 -7.45
N TRP A 194 0.09 1.08 -7.93
CA TRP A 194 0.61 2.45 -7.96
C TRP A 194 -0.21 3.37 -8.85
N ALA A 195 -0.66 2.90 -10.02
CA ALA A 195 -1.53 3.69 -10.89
C ALA A 195 -2.85 4.05 -10.18
N PHE A 196 -3.43 3.12 -9.41
CA PHE A 196 -4.61 3.40 -8.60
C PHE A 196 -4.33 4.49 -7.55
N CYS A 197 -3.26 4.33 -6.76
CA CYS A 197 -2.85 5.30 -5.73
C CYS A 197 -2.65 6.70 -6.33
N LEU A 198 -1.86 6.81 -7.40
CA LEU A 198 -1.57 8.07 -8.06
C LEU A 198 -2.80 8.72 -8.70
N ASN A 199 -3.75 7.93 -9.20
CA ASN A 199 -5.00 8.45 -9.73
C ASN A 199 -5.85 9.12 -8.63
N LYS A 200 -5.85 8.58 -7.41
CA LYS A 200 -6.55 9.17 -6.26
C LYS A 200 -5.88 10.46 -5.78
N LEU A 201 -4.55 10.51 -5.79
CA LEU A 201 -3.79 11.67 -5.34
C LEU A 201 -3.62 12.75 -6.41
N ARG A 202 -3.90 12.45 -7.69
CA ARG A 202 -3.71 13.37 -8.82
C ARG A 202 -4.31 14.77 -8.60
N PRO A 203 -5.55 14.95 -8.09
CA PRO A 203 -6.10 16.28 -7.86
C PRO A 203 -5.23 17.12 -6.91
N PHE A 204 -4.78 16.51 -5.81
CA PHE A 204 -3.92 17.13 -4.80
C PHE A 204 -2.53 17.47 -5.33
N ILE A 205 -1.95 16.59 -6.15
CA ILE A 205 -0.65 16.82 -6.80
C ILE A 205 -0.74 18.02 -7.75
N ARG A 206 -1.78 18.06 -8.59
CA ARG A 206 -1.98 19.17 -9.55
C ARG A 206 -2.26 20.50 -8.87
N ALA A 207 -2.94 20.45 -7.72
CA ALA A 207 -3.20 21.61 -6.89
C ALA A 207 -1.94 22.14 -6.18
N GLY A 208 -0.85 21.38 -6.16
CA GLY A 208 0.37 21.70 -5.40
C GLY A 208 0.24 21.44 -3.90
N SER A 209 -0.84 20.77 -3.47
CA SER A 209 -1.12 20.44 -2.08
C SER A 209 -0.27 19.25 -1.61
N ILE A 210 0.14 18.38 -2.54
CA ILE A 210 1.09 17.30 -2.30
C ILE A 210 2.21 17.41 -3.32
N ASN A 211 3.45 17.36 -2.83
CA ASN A 211 4.64 17.39 -3.66
C ASN A 211 4.83 16.05 -4.40
N LYS A 212 5.09 16.12 -5.70
CA LYS A 212 5.25 14.93 -6.57
C LYS A 212 6.57 14.22 -6.30
N GLU A 213 7.65 14.96 -6.11
CA GLU A 213 9.00 14.42 -5.88
C GLU A 213 9.03 13.57 -4.61
N ASP A 214 8.28 14.00 -3.61
CA ASP A 214 8.06 13.34 -2.34
C ASP A 214 7.35 11.98 -2.52
N ILE A 215 6.32 11.91 -3.36
CA ILE A 215 5.67 10.64 -3.74
C ILE A 215 6.63 9.73 -4.53
N LEU A 216 7.47 10.30 -5.40
CA LEU A 216 8.48 9.54 -6.15
C LEU A 216 9.48 8.87 -5.23
N VAL A 217 10.03 9.61 -4.26
CA VAL A 217 10.97 9.07 -3.26
C VAL A 217 10.31 7.90 -2.51
N MET A 218 9.08 8.09 -2.03
CA MET A 218 8.34 7.02 -1.37
C MET A 218 8.13 5.79 -2.25
N ALA A 219 7.68 5.98 -3.49
CA ALA A 219 7.41 4.89 -4.41
C ALA A 219 8.68 4.14 -4.79
N HIS A 220 9.80 4.85 -4.94
CA HIS A 220 11.11 4.28 -5.18
C HIS A 220 11.61 3.52 -3.96
N ASP A 221 11.60 4.13 -2.77
CA ASP A 221 12.08 3.50 -1.54
C ASP A 221 11.28 2.27 -1.18
N TRP A 222 9.95 2.29 -1.34
CA TRP A 222 9.11 1.14 -1.05
C TRP A 222 9.19 0.04 -2.09
N ALA A 223 9.16 0.37 -3.38
CA ALA A 223 9.39 -0.62 -4.41
C ALA A 223 10.76 -1.27 -4.14
N LEU A 224 11.82 -0.47 -4.04
CA LEU A 224 13.17 -0.98 -3.89
C LEU A 224 13.37 -1.76 -2.58
N GLN A 225 12.86 -1.31 -1.43
CA GLN A 225 12.99 -2.03 -0.14
C GLN A 225 12.14 -3.29 -0.07
N SER A 226 10.86 -3.22 -0.44
CA SER A 226 9.94 -4.37 -0.41
C SER A 226 10.45 -5.49 -1.32
N TYR A 227 11.05 -5.12 -2.46
CA TYR A 227 11.70 -6.07 -3.35
C TYR A 227 13.11 -6.49 -2.90
N ASN A 228 13.93 -5.62 -2.29
CA ASN A 228 15.25 -6.02 -1.79
C ASN A 228 15.15 -7.05 -0.67
N ASP A 229 14.27 -6.82 0.30
CA ASP A 229 14.18 -7.69 1.48
C ASP A 229 13.53 -9.05 1.12
N ARG A 230 12.64 -9.09 0.13
CA ARG A 230 11.83 -10.29 -0.20
C ARG A 230 12.26 -11.02 -1.46
N LEU A 231 12.80 -10.34 -2.48
CA LEU A 231 13.24 -10.99 -3.72
C LEU A 231 14.68 -11.50 -3.66
N ASN A 232 15.59 -10.86 -2.91
CA ASN A 232 17.00 -11.33 -2.79
C ASN A 232 17.10 -12.73 -2.15
N SER A 233 16.05 -13.19 -1.46
CA SER A 233 15.97 -14.55 -0.93
C SER A 233 15.33 -15.55 -1.90
N THR A 234 14.85 -15.13 -3.08
CA THR A 234 13.88 -15.96 -3.82
C THR A 234 13.88 -15.90 -5.36
N LEU A 235 14.31 -14.85 -6.07
CA LEU A 235 14.37 -14.84 -7.55
C LEU A 235 15.82 -14.73 -8.05
N ASN A 236 16.08 -15.12 -9.29
CA ASN A 236 17.36 -14.84 -9.94
C ASN A 236 17.67 -13.33 -9.83
N PRO A 237 18.81 -12.91 -9.26
CA PRO A 237 19.16 -11.51 -9.07
C PRO A 237 18.98 -10.62 -10.31
N SER A 238 19.22 -11.15 -11.51
CA SER A 238 19.02 -10.42 -12.77
C SER A 238 17.55 -10.09 -13.06
N LEU A 239 16.63 -10.98 -12.68
CA LEU A 239 15.18 -10.79 -12.84
C LEU A 239 14.67 -9.74 -11.86
N ILE A 240 15.19 -9.73 -10.64
CA ILE A 240 14.88 -8.73 -9.61
C ILE A 240 15.27 -7.34 -10.10
N GLU A 241 16.49 -7.20 -10.62
CA GLU A 241 16.98 -5.93 -11.12
C GLU A 241 16.15 -5.44 -12.32
N SER A 242 15.77 -6.35 -13.22
CA SER A 242 14.87 -6.03 -14.33
C SER A 242 13.49 -5.56 -13.86
N ILE A 243 12.90 -6.23 -12.85
CA ILE A 243 11.60 -5.84 -12.25
C ILE A 243 11.71 -4.45 -11.64
N LYS A 244 12.75 -4.19 -10.83
CA LYS A 244 13.00 -2.89 -10.20
C LYS A 244 13.07 -1.77 -11.24
N MET A 245 13.89 -1.95 -12.28
CA MET A 245 14.05 -0.96 -13.34
C MET A 245 12.75 -0.71 -14.11
N LYS A 246 11.99 -1.76 -14.45
CA LYS A 246 10.71 -1.64 -15.16
C LYS A 246 9.63 -0.96 -14.30
N LEU A 247 9.58 -1.27 -13.01
CA LEU A 247 8.63 -0.67 -12.09
C LEU A 247 8.91 0.82 -11.88
N VAL A 248 10.17 1.16 -11.60
CA VAL A 248 10.64 2.55 -11.48
C VAL A 248 10.32 3.34 -12.74
N GLY A 249 10.63 2.80 -13.93
CA GLY A 249 10.29 3.45 -15.20
C GLY A 249 8.78 3.66 -15.40
N SER A 250 7.96 2.69 -14.96
CA SER A 250 6.51 2.76 -15.05
C SER A 250 5.93 3.81 -14.11
N ILE A 251 6.39 3.86 -12.86
CA ILE A 251 5.96 4.86 -11.86
C ILE A 251 6.32 6.27 -12.34
N ASN A 252 7.55 6.48 -12.83
CA ASN A 252 7.96 7.75 -13.43
C ASN A 252 7.06 8.16 -14.60
N THR A 253 6.70 7.22 -15.46
CA THR A 253 5.79 7.47 -16.59
C THR A 253 4.40 7.89 -16.10
N LEU A 254 3.86 7.22 -15.08
CA LEU A 254 2.54 7.54 -14.51
C LEU A 254 2.53 8.95 -13.89
N LEU A 255 3.59 9.30 -13.17
CA LEU A 255 3.75 10.60 -12.52
C LEU A 255 4.08 11.73 -13.50
N ASN A 256 4.60 11.44 -14.69
CA ASN A 256 4.78 12.45 -15.74
C ASN A 256 3.51 12.67 -16.57
N ARG A 257 2.49 11.80 -16.42
CA ARG A 257 1.16 11.97 -17.02
C ARG A 257 0.17 12.68 -16.09
N THR A 258 0.46 12.74 -14.79
CA THR A 258 -0.30 13.51 -13.80
C THR A 258 0.01 14.99 -13.94
#